data_AF-A0A938MV63-F1
#
_entry.id   AF-A0A938MV63-F1
#
_cell.length_a   1.000
_cell.length_b   1.000
_cell.length_c   1.000
_cell.angle_alpha   90.00
_cell.angle_beta   90.00
_cell.angle_gamma   90.00
#
_symmetry.space_group_name_H-M   'P 1'
#
loop_
_entity.id
_entity.type
_entity.pdbx_description
1 polymer ?
#
loop_
_entity_poly.entity_id
_entity_poly.type
_entity_poly.pdbx_seq_one_letter_code
_entity_poly.pdbx_strand_id
1 'polypeptide(L)'
;MWHRSIVCAVSAAFLFFATMASATWAQAPSESTSEKPAALPTILDEPKFVDPAGLMPEKLAAVATADFSGKSLGELVNWLQDQQKLVVILEKSALAEIEVFPTDPVTDRLDNAPIYLLLDRLRFRGLAWYFRDDVLHITSPEAAQQHPVTIPYNLGDLLDAGYDADDLQEVIRGTIALNSWDEVGG
;
A
#
# COMPACT_ATOMS: atom_id res chain seq x y z
N MET A 1 -17.35 -10.86 -62.97
CA MET A 1 -17.65 -10.59 -64.40
C MET A 1 -19.05 -9.98 -64.44
N TRP A 2 -19.29 -8.97 -65.29
CA TRP A 2 -20.48 -8.07 -65.37
C TRP A 2 -20.45 -6.96 -64.29
N HIS A 3 -20.13 -5.69 -64.51
CA HIS A 3 -20.19 -4.75 -65.65
C HIS A 3 -21.60 -4.42 -66.15
N ARG A 4 -21.92 -3.11 -66.10
CA ARG A 4 -22.78 -2.25 -66.96
C ARG A 4 -23.75 -1.40 -66.13
N SER A 5 -23.64 -0.06 -66.11
CA SER A 5 -24.11 0.92 -67.13
C SER A 5 -25.64 1.03 -67.15
N ILE A 6 -26.37 2.12 -67.40
CA ILE A 6 -26.17 3.51 -67.85
C ILE A 6 -27.59 4.14 -67.81
N VAL A 7 -27.69 5.42 -67.41
CA VAL A 7 -28.56 6.54 -67.92
C VAL A 7 -29.99 6.28 -68.45
N CYS A 8 -30.96 7.12 -68.01
CA CYS A 8 -31.97 7.85 -68.80
C CYS A 8 -33.00 8.48 -67.82
N ALA A 9 -33.11 9.81 -67.61
CA ALA A 9 -33.52 10.91 -68.48
C ALA A 9 -35.06 11.14 -68.54
N VAL A 10 -35.43 12.44 -68.44
CA VAL A 10 -36.52 13.15 -69.16
C VAL A 10 -37.73 13.68 -68.33
N SER A 11 -37.84 15.03 -68.35
CA SER A 11 -39.03 15.92 -68.40
C SER A 11 -40.00 16.00 -67.21
N ALA A 12 -40.72 17.08 -66.90
CA ALA A 12 -40.97 18.46 -67.37
C ALA A 12 -41.48 19.23 -66.11
N ALA A 13 -41.79 20.52 -66.02
CA ALA A 13 -42.12 21.59 -66.94
C ALA A 13 -41.88 22.93 -66.20
N PHE A 14 -41.48 23.95 -66.96
CA PHE A 14 -41.53 25.36 -66.58
C PHE A 14 -42.98 25.82 -66.40
N LEU A 15 -43.25 26.79 -65.52
CA LEU A 15 -44.07 28.00 -65.78
C LEU A 15 -44.07 28.95 -64.55
N PHE A 16 -43.71 30.21 -64.83
CA PHE A 16 -44.22 31.47 -64.27
C PHE A 16 -43.70 32.09 -62.93
N PHE A 17 -43.02 33.23 -63.15
CA PHE A 17 -43.20 34.54 -62.51
C PHE A 17 -42.75 34.79 -61.06
N ALA A 18 -41.57 35.42 -60.98
CA ALA A 18 -41.22 36.62 -60.20
C ALA A 18 -42.00 36.96 -58.92
N THR A 19 -41.26 37.06 -57.80
CA THR A 19 -41.15 38.28 -56.98
C THR A 19 -40.09 38.07 -55.89
N MET A 20 -39.29 39.11 -55.64
CA MET A 20 -38.24 39.12 -54.61
C MET A 20 -38.83 39.01 -53.20
N ALA A 21 -38.25 38.14 -52.38
CA ALA A 21 -38.21 38.30 -50.94
C ALA A 21 -36.96 37.61 -50.41
N SER A 22 -35.90 38.38 -50.18
CA SER A 22 -34.73 37.94 -49.42
C SER A 22 -35.16 37.66 -47.99
N ALA A 23 -35.28 36.38 -47.64
CA ALA A 23 -35.39 35.95 -46.25
C ALA A 23 -34.04 35.39 -45.83
N THR A 24 -33.19 36.28 -45.31
CA THR A 24 -32.05 35.94 -44.48
C THR A 24 -32.54 35.12 -43.30
N TRP A 25 -32.37 33.79 -43.34
CA TRP A 25 -32.44 33.01 -42.11
C TRP A 25 -31.15 33.22 -41.34
N ALA A 26 -31.25 34.11 -40.37
CA ALA A 26 -30.29 34.32 -39.32
C ALA A 26 -30.00 32.99 -38.61
N GLN A 27 -28.73 32.61 -38.53
CA GLN A 27 -28.23 31.67 -37.53
C GLN A 27 -28.75 32.11 -36.16
N ALA A 28 -29.45 31.23 -35.46
CA ALA A 28 -29.70 31.40 -34.04
C ALA A 28 -28.34 31.55 -33.31
N PRO A 29 -28.23 32.44 -32.32
CA PRO A 29 -27.00 32.61 -31.56
C PRO A 29 -26.66 31.29 -30.86
N SER A 30 -25.41 30.83 -31.00
CA SER A 30 -24.90 29.74 -30.17
C SER A 30 -24.99 30.19 -28.71
N GLU A 31 -25.92 29.60 -27.97
CA GLU A 31 -25.88 29.64 -26.50
C GLU A 31 -24.56 28.98 -26.08
N SER A 32 -23.57 29.83 -25.83
CA SER A 32 -22.42 29.50 -25.01
C SER A 32 -22.96 29.16 -23.64
N THR A 33 -23.17 27.87 -23.38
CA THR A 33 -23.27 27.33 -22.04
C THR A 33 -21.94 27.65 -21.36
N SER A 34 -21.91 28.79 -20.65
CA SER A 34 -20.87 29.11 -19.70
C SER A 34 -21.01 28.08 -18.58
N GLU A 35 -20.26 27.00 -18.72
CA GLU A 35 -20.10 25.97 -17.71
C GLU A 35 -19.38 26.63 -16.52
N LYS A 36 -20.17 26.99 -15.51
CA LYS A 36 -19.72 27.38 -14.17
C LYS A 36 -18.61 26.41 -13.75
N PRO A 37 -17.40 26.87 -13.35
CA PRO A 37 -16.34 25.97 -12.95
C PRO A 37 -16.88 25.05 -11.87
N ALA A 38 -16.92 23.75 -12.18
CA ALA A 38 -17.27 22.73 -11.21
C ALA A 38 -16.33 22.95 -10.02
N ALA A 39 -16.91 23.32 -8.87
CA ALA A 39 -16.14 23.45 -7.65
C ALA A 39 -15.42 22.12 -7.44
N LEU A 40 -14.09 22.18 -7.36
CA LEU A 40 -13.27 20.99 -7.15
C LEU A 40 -13.83 20.24 -5.94
N PRO A 41 -14.02 18.91 -6.01
CA PRO A 41 -14.45 18.13 -4.86
C PRO A 41 -13.46 18.39 -3.73
N THR A 42 -13.96 18.89 -2.60
CA THR A 42 -13.16 19.10 -1.39
C THR A 42 -12.96 17.72 -0.78
N ILE A 43 -11.77 17.15 -1.01
CA ILE A 43 -11.34 15.91 -0.34
C ILE A 43 -11.35 16.22 1.15
N LEU A 44 -12.19 15.52 1.92
CA LEU A 44 -12.14 15.55 3.38
C LEU A 44 -10.71 15.22 3.80
N ASP A 45 -10.16 15.94 4.77
CA ASP A 45 -8.84 15.65 5.39
C ASP A 45 -8.92 14.32 6.17
N GLU A 46 -9.09 13.23 5.45
CA GLU A 46 -8.89 11.88 5.94
C GLU A 46 -7.38 11.63 6.02
N PRO A 47 -6.87 11.05 7.12
CA PRO A 47 -5.44 10.82 7.26
C PRO A 47 -4.97 9.84 6.19
N LYS A 48 -4.31 10.37 5.15
CA LYS A 48 -3.68 9.65 4.02
C LYS A 48 -2.58 8.65 4.40
N PHE A 49 -2.35 8.41 5.69
CA PHE A 49 -1.26 7.56 6.16
C PHE A 49 -1.70 6.84 7.43
N VAL A 50 -1.85 5.52 7.33
CA VAL A 50 -1.91 4.65 8.51
C VAL A 50 -0.49 4.59 9.06
N ASP A 51 -0.24 5.23 10.20
CA ASP A 51 1.02 5.06 10.91
C ASP A 51 1.11 3.59 11.39
N PRO A 52 2.10 2.80 10.94
CA PRO A 52 2.26 1.43 11.39
C PRO A 52 2.42 1.33 12.92
N ALA A 53 2.87 2.40 13.59
CA ALA A 53 2.91 2.45 15.05
C ALA A 53 1.51 2.27 15.69
N GLY A 54 0.44 2.70 15.04
CA GLY A 54 -0.93 2.52 15.51
C GLY A 54 -1.44 1.07 15.45
N LEU A 55 -0.75 0.20 14.71
CA LEU A 55 -1.04 -1.24 14.62
C LEU A 55 -0.10 -2.07 15.52
N MET A 56 0.90 -1.43 16.13
CA MET A 56 1.86 -2.09 17.01
C MET A 56 1.36 -2.07 18.47
N PRO A 57 1.75 -3.07 19.28
CA PRO A 57 1.52 -3.03 20.72
C PRO A 57 2.09 -1.73 21.32
N GLU A 58 1.37 -1.12 22.27
CA GLU A 58 1.74 0.18 22.87
C GLU A 58 3.20 0.23 23.35
N LYS A 59 3.69 -0.87 23.94
CA LYS A 59 5.05 -0.96 24.45
C LYS A 59 6.12 -0.96 23.36
N LEU A 60 5.81 -1.45 22.16
CA LEU A 60 6.71 -1.47 21.01
C LEU A 60 6.62 -0.18 20.18
N ALA A 61 5.44 0.47 20.20
CA ALA A 61 5.22 1.79 19.62
C ALA A 61 5.85 2.91 20.46
N ALA A 62 6.20 2.64 21.72
CA ALA A 62 6.85 3.60 22.61
C ALA A 62 8.13 4.17 22.00
N VAL A 63 8.28 5.48 22.10
CA VAL A 63 9.41 6.23 21.55
C VAL A 63 10.57 6.22 22.52
N ALA A 64 11.76 5.88 22.03
CA ALA A 64 12.98 5.85 22.84
C ALA A 64 14.19 6.37 22.08
N THR A 65 15.23 6.72 22.83
CA THR A 65 16.55 7.09 22.30
C THR A 65 17.60 6.22 22.96
N ALA A 66 18.40 5.50 22.17
CA ALA A 66 19.46 4.63 22.66
C ALA A 66 20.54 4.41 21.60
N ASP A 67 21.79 4.32 22.06
CA ASP A 67 22.95 3.99 21.24
C ASP A 67 23.54 2.65 21.69
N PHE A 68 23.64 1.73 20.74
CA PHE A 68 24.21 0.39 20.92
C PHE A 68 25.56 0.24 20.21
N SER A 69 26.16 1.29 19.68
CA SER A 69 27.47 1.22 19.01
C SER A 69 28.52 0.54 19.89
N GLY A 70 28.99 -0.64 19.46
CA GLY A 70 29.97 -1.45 20.21
C GLY A 70 29.42 -2.24 21.40
N LYS A 71 28.10 -2.28 21.59
CA LYS A 71 27.44 -3.06 22.65
C LYS A 71 27.06 -4.44 22.15
N SER A 72 26.84 -5.35 23.10
CA SER A 72 26.41 -6.73 22.84
C SER A 72 24.89 -6.86 22.71
N LEU A 73 24.44 -7.94 22.06
CA LEU A 73 23.02 -8.31 22.02
C LEU A 73 22.42 -8.46 23.43
N GLY A 74 23.20 -8.99 24.38
CA GLY A 74 22.80 -9.08 25.79
C GLY A 74 22.55 -7.72 26.43
N GLU A 75 23.37 -6.71 26.13
CA GLU A 75 23.15 -5.34 26.61
C GLU A 75 21.91 -4.69 25.99
N LEU A 76 21.61 -4.99 24.72
CA LEU A 76 20.36 -4.57 24.09
C LEU A 76 19.15 -5.20 24.78
N VAL A 77 19.19 -6.51 25.08
CA VAL A 77 18.12 -7.20 25.81
C VAL A 77 17.92 -6.61 27.20
N ASN A 78 19.01 -6.37 27.94
CA ASN A 78 18.94 -5.74 29.25
C ASN A 78 18.34 -4.33 29.16
N TRP A 79 18.67 -3.55 28.14
CA TRP A 79 18.07 -2.23 27.94
C TRP A 79 16.55 -2.32 27.71
N LEU A 80 16.08 -3.27 26.89
CA LEU A 80 14.65 -3.50 26.67
C LEU A 80 13.94 -3.88 27.98
N GLN A 81 14.55 -4.72 28.80
CA GLN A 81 13.99 -5.15 30.08
C GLN A 81 14.01 -4.05 31.14
N ASP A 82 15.16 -3.42 31.35
CA ASP A 82 15.38 -2.49 32.46
C ASP A 82 14.83 -1.10 32.18
N GLN A 83 15.05 -0.57 30.97
CA GLN A 83 14.65 0.79 30.62
C GLN A 83 13.25 0.84 30.01
N GLN A 84 12.96 -0.07 29.06
CA GLN A 84 11.67 -0.08 28.36
C GLN A 84 10.61 -0.94 29.06
N LYS A 85 10.96 -1.64 30.14
CA LYS A 85 10.06 -2.50 30.94
C LYS A 85 9.35 -3.57 30.09
N LEU A 86 10.02 -4.04 29.04
CA LEU A 86 9.56 -5.14 28.20
C LEU A 86 9.97 -6.48 28.81
N VAL A 87 9.06 -7.45 28.80
CA VAL A 87 9.43 -8.84 29.11
C VAL A 87 10.06 -9.42 27.86
N VAL A 88 11.36 -9.69 27.90
CA VAL A 88 12.12 -10.16 26.72
C VAL A 88 12.66 -11.57 26.97
N ILE A 89 12.40 -12.49 26.04
CA ILE A 89 12.97 -13.83 26.00
C ILE A 89 13.93 -13.91 24.82
N LEU A 90 15.19 -14.24 25.12
CA LEU A 90 16.20 -14.54 24.12
C LEU A 90 16.24 -16.06 23.91
N GLU A 91 15.82 -16.54 22.75
CA GLU A 91 15.73 -17.98 22.43
C GLU A 91 17.11 -18.53 22.05
N LYS A 92 17.93 -18.77 23.07
CA LYS A 92 19.35 -19.17 22.91
C LYS A 92 19.54 -20.41 22.04
N SER A 93 18.61 -21.37 22.07
CA SER A 93 18.70 -22.59 21.25
C SER A 93 18.55 -22.26 19.76
N ALA A 94 17.53 -21.50 19.39
CA ALA A 94 17.28 -21.10 18.01
C ALA A 94 18.38 -20.16 17.47
N LEU A 95 18.88 -19.25 18.32
CA LEU A 95 19.97 -18.36 17.95
C LEU A 95 21.31 -19.09 17.79
N ALA A 96 21.56 -20.16 18.55
CA ALA A 96 22.77 -20.96 18.42
C ALA A 96 22.83 -21.69 17.06
N GLU A 97 21.69 -22.02 16.45
CA GLU A 97 21.62 -22.65 15.12
C GLU A 97 22.10 -21.72 13.99
N ILE A 98 21.95 -20.40 14.19
CA ILE A 98 22.46 -19.36 13.29
C ILE A 98 23.79 -18.75 13.77
N GLU A 99 24.46 -19.41 14.71
CA GLU A 99 25.73 -18.99 15.31
C GLU A 99 25.71 -17.58 15.94
N VAL A 100 24.53 -17.13 16.41
CA VAL A 100 24.37 -15.85 17.10
C VAL A 100 24.38 -16.05 18.61
N PHE A 101 25.28 -15.34 19.29
CA PHE A 101 25.47 -15.40 20.73
C PHE A 101 25.09 -14.08 21.42
N PRO A 102 24.72 -14.11 22.71
CA PRO A 102 24.41 -12.88 23.47
C PRO A 102 25.57 -11.88 23.55
N THR A 103 26.81 -12.34 23.36
CA THR A 103 28.01 -11.50 23.36
C THR A 103 28.26 -10.80 22.04
N ASP A 104 27.52 -11.15 20.99
CA ASP A 104 27.77 -10.63 19.65
C ASP A 104 27.47 -9.14 19.59
N PRO A 105 28.32 -8.36 18.89
CA PRO A 105 28.15 -6.93 18.83
C PRO A 105 26.93 -6.56 17.98
N VAL A 106 26.04 -5.77 18.56
CA VAL A 106 24.93 -5.12 17.86
C VAL A 106 25.30 -3.66 17.67
N THR A 107 25.37 -3.19 16.42
CA THR A 107 25.64 -1.77 16.13
C THR A 107 24.39 -1.14 15.54
N ASP A 108 23.66 -0.41 16.36
CA ASP A 108 22.47 0.33 15.93
C ASP A 108 22.25 1.53 16.86
N ARG A 109 21.48 2.50 16.38
CA ARG A 109 21.07 3.68 17.15
C ARG A 109 19.61 3.96 16.89
N LEU A 110 18.89 4.25 17.97
CA LEU A 110 17.52 4.72 17.94
C LEU A 110 17.51 6.17 18.41
N ASP A 111 16.98 7.08 17.60
CA ASP A 111 16.90 8.51 17.90
C ASP A 111 15.44 8.96 17.89
N ASN A 112 14.85 9.15 19.07
CA ASN A 112 13.46 9.59 19.24
C ASN A 112 12.50 8.87 18.27
N ALA A 113 12.61 7.54 18.24
CA ALA A 113 11.85 6.70 17.32
C ALA A 113 11.23 5.50 18.06
N PRO A 114 10.15 4.90 17.53
CA PRO A 114 9.54 3.71 18.10
C PRO A 114 10.50 2.51 18.23
N ILE A 115 10.38 1.75 19.32
CA ILE A 115 11.23 0.58 19.60
C ILE A 115 11.13 -0.49 18.51
N TYR A 116 9.94 -0.73 17.93
CA TYR A 116 9.77 -1.74 16.88
C TYR A 116 10.69 -1.50 15.67
N LEU A 117 11.04 -0.24 15.37
CA LEU A 117 11.97 0.08 14.28
C LEU A 117 13.39 -0.41 14.57
N LEU A 118 13.83 -0.38 15.83
CA LEU A 118 15.10 -1.00 16.22
C LEU A 118 15.05 -2.51 15.98
N LEU A 119 13.95 -3.15 16.41
CA LEU A 119 13.77 -4.60 16.26
C LEU A 119 13.68 -5.02 14.80
N ASP A 120 12.99 -4.26 13.95
CA ASP A 120 12.95 -4.49 12.51
C ASP A 120 14.33 -4.35 11.86
N ARG A 121 15.17 -3.43 12.34
CA ARG A 121 16.54 -3.33 11.84
C ARG A 121 17.41 -4.52 12.21
N LEU A 122 17.16 -5.15 13.36
CA LEU A 122 17.82 -6.42 13.72
C LEU A 122 17.48 -7.54 12.73
N ARG A 123 16.33 -7.47 12.04
CA ARG A 123 15.96 -8.47 11.03
C ARG A 123 16.90 -8.49 9.84
N PHE A 124 17.42 -7.33 9.43
CA PHE A 124 18.44 -7.27 8.37
C PHE A 124 19.78 -7.89 8.77
N ARG A 125 19.99 -8.17 10.06
CA ARG A 125 21.17 -8.85 10.59
C ARG A 125 20.96 -10.36 10.77
N GLY A 126 19.87 -10.92 10.25
CA GLY A 126 19.58 -12.36 10.33
C GLY A 126 18.93 -12.80 11.64
N LEU A 127 18.53 -11.85 12.51
CA LEU A 127 17.68 -12.15 13.66
C LEU A 127 16.20 -12.07 13.26
N ALA A 128 15.32 -12.60 14.08
CA ALA A 128 13.90 -12.33 14.00
C ALA A 128 13.33 -12.08 15.39
N TRP A 129 12.15 -11.49 15.41
CA TRP A 129 11.43 -11.25 16.64
C TRP A 129 9.94 -11.42 16.41
N TYR A 130 9.23 -11.79 17.47
CA TYR A 130 7.78 -11.77 17.52
C TYR A 130 7.31 -11.32 18.89
N PHE A 131 6.12 -10.75 18.96
CA PHE A 131 5.52 -10.29 20.20
C PHE A 131 4.21 -11.04 20.45
N ARG A 132 4.15 -11.78 21.55
CA ARG A 132 2.98 -12.62 21.89
C ARG A 132 2.77 -12.59 23.40
N ASP A 133 1.51 -12.50 23.82
CA ASP A 133 1.13 -12.50 25.23
C ASP A 133 1.92 -11.50 26.09
N ASP A 134 2.18 -10.32 25.52
CA ASP A 134 2.94 -9.23 26.15
C ASP A 134 4.43 -9.53 26.41
N VAL A 135 4.95 -10.56 25.73
CA VAL A 135 6.35 -11.00 25.76
C VAL A 135 6.98 -10.81 24.39
N LEU A 136 8.15 -10.16 24.37
CA LEU A 136 8.99 -10.02 23.19
C LEU A 136 9.95 -11.20 23.11
N HIS A 137 9.87 -11.95 22.03
CA HIS A 137 10.79 -13.04 21.73
C HIS A 137 11.79 -12.60 20.68
N ILE A 138 13.08 -12.80 20.94
CA ILE A 138 14.17 -12.58 19.98
C ILE A 138 14.78 -13.94 19.66
N THR A 139 14.72 -14.34 18.38
CA THR A 139 14.98 -15.71 17.93
C THR A 139 15.52 -15.74 16.49
N SER A 140 15.71 -16.93 15.92
CA SER A 140 16.09 -17.10 14.50
C SER A 140 14.90 -16.88 13.56
N PRO A 141 15.14 -16.51 12.28
CA PRO A 141 14.09 -16.37 11.28
C PRO A 141 13.23 -17.63 11.11
N GLU A 142 13.84 -18.81 11.17
CA GLU A 142 13.17 -20.11 11.05
C GLU A 142 12.23 -20.37 12.23
N ALA A 143 12.68 -20.07 13.46
CA ALA A 143 11.87 -20.21 14.66
C ALA A 143 10.72 -19.19 14.69
N ALA A 144 10.97 -17.93 14.31
CA ALA A 144 9.93 -16.91 14.23
C ALA A 144 8.83 -17.27 13.22
N GLN A 145 9.17 -17.95 12.12
CA GLN A 145 8.18 -18.44 11.13
C GLN A 145 7.20 -19.47 11.71
N GLN A 146 7.57 -20.19 12.77
CA GLN A 146 6.66 -21.11 13.48
C GLN A 146 5.60 -20.36 14.30
N HIS A 147 5.75 -19.04 14.44
CA HIS A 147 4.84 -18.16 15.17
C HIS A 147 4.22 -17.13 14.22
N PRO A 148 3.36 -17.55 13.27
CA PRO A 148 2.74 -16.62 12.34
C PRO A 148 1.92 -15.58 13.10
N VAL A 149 2.01 -14.33 12.65
CA VAL A 149 1.25 -13.19 13.17
C VAL A 149 0.27 -12.75 12.10
N THR A 150 -0.99 -12.56 12.48
CA THR A 150 -2.00 -11.99 11.59
C THR A 150 -1.86 -10.48 11.57
N ILE A 151 -1.57 -9.92 10.40
CA ILE A 151 -1.46 -8.47 10.20
C ILE A 151 -2.65 -8.00 9.36
N PRO A 152 -3.48 -7.08 9.86
CA PRO A 152 -4.53 -6.45 9.06
C PRO A 152 -3.92 -5.39 8.14
N TYR A 153 -4.27 -5.44 6.85
CA TYR A 153 -3.94 -4.39 5.88
C TYR A 153 -5.21 -3.60 5.53
N ASN A 154 -5.13 -2.27 5.60
CA ASN A 154 -6.23 -1.41 5.17
C ASN A 154 -6.20 -1.29 3.64
N LEU A 155 -7.29 -1.68 2.99
CA LEU A 155 -7.47 -1.61 1.54
C LEU A 155 -8.46 -0.52 1.11
N GLY A 156 -8.97 0.31 2.04
CA GLY A 156 -9.99 1.32 1.78
C GLY A 156 -9.64 2.24 0.60
N ASP A 157 -8.46 2.84 0.62
CA ASP A 157 -7.98 3.72 -0.45
C ASP A 157 -7.96 3.06 -1.83
N LEU A 158 -7.68 1.75 -1.88
CA LEU A 158 -7.67 0.99 -3.14
C LEU A 158 -9.10 0.71 -3.61
N LEU A 159 -10.00 0.34 -2.70
CA LEU A 159 -11.41 0.15 -3.02
C LEU A 159 -12.07 1.46 -3.48
N ASP A 160 -11.75 2.59 -2.83
CA ASP A 160 -12.24 3.92 -3.19
C ASP A 160 -11.67 4.43 -4.52
N ALA A 161 -10.45 4.00 -4.88
CA ALA A 161 -9.85 4.24 -6.20
C ALA A 161 -10.51 3.41 -7.32
N GLY A 162 -11.46 2.53 -6.99
CA GLY A 162 -12.22 1.73 -7.93
C GLY A 162 -11.61 0.38 -8.26
N TYR A 163 -10.58 -0.07 -7.52
CA TYR A 163 -10.10 -1.45 -7.61
C TYR A 163 -11.09 -2.39 -6.95
N ASP A 164 -11.45 -3.49 -7.61
CA ASP A 164 -12.32 -4.50 -7.02
C ASP A 164 -11.51 -5.56 -6.25
N ALA A 165 -12.21 -6.45 -5.55
CA ALA A 165 -11.57 -7.49 -4.75
C ALA A 165 -10.80 -8.52 -5.60
N ASP A 166 -11.23 -8.75 -6.84
CA ASP A 166 -10.62 -9.73 -7.74
C ASP A 166 -9.28 -9.21 -8.27
N ASP A 167 -9.22 -7.93 -8.65
CA ASP A 167 -8.00 -7.22 -9.04
C ASP A 167 -6.95 -7.27 -7.92
N LEU A 168 -7.36 -6.99 -6.68
CA LEU A 168 -6.47 -7.01 -5.52
C LEU A 168 -5.98 -8.43 -5.22
N GLN A 169 -6.85 -9.43 -5.33
CA GLN A 169 -6.48 -10.83 -5.14
C GLN A 169 -5.45 -11.28 -6.18
N GLU A 170 -5.61 -10.92 -7.45
CA GLU A 170 -4.68 -11.25 -8.52
C GLU A 170 -3.31 -10.60 -8.27
N VAL A 171 -3.29 -9.31 -7.90
CA VAL A 171 -2.04 -8.59 -7.60
C VAL A 171 -1.32 -9.20 -6.40
N ILE A 172 -2.03 -9.49 -5.30
CA ILE A 172 -1.43 -10.10 -4.11
C ILE A 172 -0.82 -11.46 -4.46
N ARG A 173 -1.56 -12.31 -5.19
CA ARG A 173 -1.09 -13.64 -5.62
C ARG A 173 0.09 -13.53 -6.59
N GLY A 174 0.09 -12.54 -7.48
CA GLY A 174 1.15 -12.33 -8.48
C GLY A 174 2.42 -11.67 -7.93
N THR A 175 2.34 -10.95 -6.82
CA THR A 175 3.48 -10.20 -6.24
C THR A 175 4.11 -10.87 -5.03
N ILE A 176 3.31 -11.48 -4.14
CA ILE A 176 3.83 -12.19 -2.98
C ILE A 176 4.16 -13.61 -3.43
N ALA A 177 5.47 -13.88 -3.58
CA ALA A 177 6.08 -15.18 -3.86
C ALA A 177 5.09 -16.24 -4.34
N LEU A 178 4.87 -16.29 -5.66
CA LEU A 178 3.85 -17.05 -6.41
C LEU A 178 3.62 -18.51 -5.94
N ASN A 179 4.61 -19.11 -5.28
CA ASN A 179 4.62 -20.51 -4.85
C ASN A 179 4.43 -20.69 -3.34
N SER A 180 4.26 -19.60 -2.58
CA SER A 180 4.19 -19.58 -1.12
C SER A 180 2.75 -19.57 -0.58
N TRP A 181 1.77 -19.41 -1.46
CA TRP A 181 0.35 -19.35 -1.13
C TRP A 181 -0.39 -20.40 -1.95
N ASP A 182 -1.08 -21.33 -1.28
CA ASP A 182 -1.98 -22.28 -1.93
C ASP A 182 -3.29 -21.60 -2.35
N GLU A 183 -4.04 -22.18 -3.28
CA GLU A 183 -5.27 -21.57 -3.87
C GLU A 183 -6.35 -21.23 -2.81
N VAL A 184 -6.32 -21.91 -1.66
CA VAL A 184 -7.23 -21.70 -0.52
C VAL A 184 -6.61 -20.91 0.66
N GLY A 185 -5.38 -20.43 0.49
CA GLY A 185 -4.63 -19.65 1.49
C GLY A 185 -3.84 -20.51 2.48
N GLY A 186 -2.60 -20.10 2.75
CA GLY A 186 -1.70 -20.68 3.76
C GLY A 186 -0.92 -21.89 3.27
#